data_AF-A0A3M9XPD1-F1
#
_entry.id   AF-A0A3M9XPD1-F1
#
_cell.length_a   1.000
_cell.length_b   1.000
_cell.length_c   1.000
_cell.angle_alpha   90.00
_cell.angle_beta   90.00
_cell.angle_gamma   90.00
#
_symmetry.space_group_name_H-M   'P 1'
#
loop_
_entity.id
_entity.type
_entity.pdbx_description
1 polymer ?
#
loop_
_entity_poly.entity_id
_entity_poly.type
_entity_poly.pdbx_seq_one_letter_code
_entity_poly.pdbx_strand_id
1 'polypeptide(L)'
;MWRAIVETALLFLTPFVAYALFHSLQLRWPFVRELWHGKIVSLLTIAGLLVAIVGVVALGLTGLNQGAYVPAHVENGKLKPGRFE
;
A
#
# COMPACT_ATOMS: atom_id res chain seq x y z
N MET A 1 8.92 1.66 18.07
CA MET A 1 9.17 0.57 17.11
C MET A 1 8.02 -0.42 17.02
N TRP A 2 7.46 -0.88 18.15
CA TRP A 2 6.29 -1.78 18.16
C TRP A 2 5.12 -1.33 17.27
N ARG A 3 4.74 -0.05 17.33
CA ARG A 3 3.65 0.51 16.51
C ARG A 3 3.86 0.30 15.00
N ALA A 4 5.05 0.57 14.48
CA ALA A 4 5.38 0.41 13.07
C ALA A 4 5.36 -1.07 12.62
N ILE A 5 5.82 -1.97 13.50
CA ILE A 5 5.77 -3.42 13.25
C ILE A 5 4.31 -3.87 13.17
N VAL A 6 3.47 -3.43 14.12
CA VAL A 6 2.05 -3.78 14.15
C VAL A 6 1.31 -3.22 12.93
N GLU A 7 1.51 -1.95 12.58
CA GLU A 7 0.88 -1.34 11.39
C GLU A 7 1.27 -2.08 10.12
N THR A 8 2.56 -2.38 9.95
CA THR A 8 3.06 -3.09 8.77
C THR A 8 2.51 -4.51 8.71
N ALA A 9 2.52 -5.22 9.84
CA ALA A 9 1.97 -6.56 9.93
C ALA A 9 0.46 -6.58 9.63
N LEU A 10 -0.30 -5.62 10.16
CA LEU A 10 -1.74 -5.51 9.89
C LEU A 10 -2.02 -5.23 8.42
N LEU A 11 -1.34 -4.25 7.82
CA LEU A 11 -1.51 -3.91 6.40
C LEU A 11 -1.13 -5.09 5.49
N PHE A 12 -0.04 -5.78 5.82
CA PHE A 12 0.40 -6.97 5.08
C PHE A 12 -0.56 -8.15 5.22
N LEU A 13 -1.05 -8.43 6.43
CA LEU A 13 -1.93 -9.57 6.70
C LEU A 13 -3.38 -9.32 6.24
N THR A 14 -3.80 -8.06 6.11
CA THR A 14 -5.17 -7.68 5.71
C THR A 14 -5.71 -8.47 4.51
N PRO A 15 -5.04 -8.54 3.34
CA PRO A 15 -5.56 -9.30 2.19
C PRO A 15 -5.71 -10.80 2.48
N PHE A 16 -4.81 -11.40 3.26
CA PHE A 16 -4.86 -12.81 3.62
C PHE A 16 -6.02 -13.10 4.58
N VAL A 17 -6.20 -12.26 5.59
CA VAL A 17 -7.30 -12.37 6.56
C VAL A 17 -8.64 -12.16 5.85
N ALA A 18 -8.75 -11.13 5.00
CA ALA A 18 -9.97 -10.89 4.21
C ALA A 18 -10.31 -12.08 3.30
N TYR A 19 -9.31 -12.67 2.63
CA TYR A 19 -9.49 -13.84 1.79
C TYR A 19 -9.92 -15.09 2.58
N ALA A 20 -9.31 -15.32 3.74
CA ALA A 20 -9.67 -16.41 4.63
C ALA A 20 -11.11 -16.25 5.14
N LEU A 21 -11.48 -15.05 5.64
CA LEU A 21 -12.83 -14.76 6.11
C LEU A 21 -13.87 -14.94 5.01
N PHE A 22 -13.62 -14.43 3.81
CA PHE A 22 -14.53 -14.57 2.66
C PHE A 22 -14.84 -16.05 2.36
N HIS A 23 -13.84 -16.93 2.41
CA HIS A 23 -14.02 -18.37 2.16
C HIS A 23 -14.63 -19.11 3.35
N SER A 24 -14.23 -18.77 4.59
CA SER A 24 -14.83 -19.33 5.81
C SER A 24 -16.33 -19.07 5.86
N LEU A 25 -16.77 -17.86 5.48
CA LEU A 25 -18.19 -17.50 5.40
C LEU A 25 -18.94 -18.26 4.29
N GLN A 26 -18.26 -18.68 3.23
CA GLN A 26 -18.84 -19.47 2.15
C GLN A 26 -18.89 -20.98 2.44
N LEU A 27 -18.30 -21.43 3.57
CA LEU A 27 -18.17 -22.85 3.91
C LEU A 27 -17.61 -23.70 2.75
N ARG A 28 -16.76 -23.08 1.91
CA ARG A 28 -16.20 -23.66 0.71
C ARG A 28 -14.70 -23.79 0.85
N TRP A 29 -14.18 -24.94 0.42
CA TRP A 29 -12.73 -25.14 0.34
C TRP A 29 -12.14 -24.26 -0.77
N PRO A 30 -11.21 -23.34 -0.46
CA PRO A 30 -10.67 -22.37 -1.42
C PRO A 30 -9.75 -23.01 -2.49
N PHE A 31 -9.21 -24.18 -2.20
CA PHE A 31 -8.18 -24.84 -3.03
C PHE A 31 -8.77 -25.83 -4.05
N VAL A 32 -10.00 -25.62 -4.49
CA VAL A 32 -10.66 -26.46 -5.50
C VAL A 32 -10.44 -25.87 -6.88
N ARG A 33 -9.73 -26.60 -7.76
CA ARG A 33 -9.30 -26.12 -9.09
C ARG A 33 -10.46 -25.63 -9.96
N GLU A 34 -11.64 -26.23 -9.86
CA GLU A 34 -12.82 -25.83 -10.64
C GLU A 34 -13.30 -24.40 -10.36
N LEU A 35 -13.03 -23.88 -9.16
CA LEU A 35 -13.40 -22.51 -8.78
C LEU A 35 -12.43 -21.45 -9.35
N TRP A 36 -11.29 -21.86 -9.92
CA TRP A 36 -10.26 -20.97 -10.48
C TRP A 36 -10.31 -20.89 -12.00
N HIS A 37 -11.50 -20.75 -12.57
CA HIS A 37 -11.67 -20.60 -14.01
C HIS A 37 -11.34 -19.17 -14.48
N GLY A 38 -10.97 -19.03 -15.75
CA GLY A 38 -10.41 -17.79 -16.32
C GLY A 38 -11.17 -16.52 -15.96
N LYS A 39 -12.52 -16.56 -15.99
CA LYS A 39 -13.36 -15.42 -15.59
C LYS A 39 -13.08 -14.90 -14.17
N ILE A 40 -12.95 -15.79 -13.18
CA ILE A 40 -12.71 -15.40 -11.78
C ILE A 40 -11.29 -14.83 -11.64
N VAL A 41 -10.31 -15.48 -12.26
CA VAL A 41 -8.92 -15.00 -12.27
C VAL A 41 -8.84 -13.61 -12.90
N SER A 42 -9.47 -13.38 -14.06
CA SER A 42 -9.51 -12.08 -14.71
C SER A 42 -10.17 -11.00 -13.85
N LEU A 43 -11.30 -11.31 -13.21
CA LEU A 43 -11.98 -10.37 -12.30
C LEU A 43 -11.10 -9.99 -11.11
N LEU A 44 -10.44 -10.97 -10.47
CA LEU A 44 -9.53 -10.72 -9.35
C LEU A 44 -8.33 -9.87 -9.78
N THR A 45 -7.76 -10.14 -10.96
CA THR A 45 -6.66 -9.33 -11.52
C THR A 45 -7.11 -7.89 -11.77
N ILE A 46 -8.27 -7.68 -12.39
CA ILE A 46 -8.81 -6.32 -12.63
C ILE A 46 -9.05 -5.60 -11.31
N ALA A 47 -9.66 -6.28 -10.32
CA ALA A 47 -9.87 -5.70 -8.99
C ALA A 47 -8.55 -5.30 -8.32
N GLY A 48 -7.53 -6.17 -8.37
CA GLY A 48 -6.19 -5.88 -7.85
C GLY A 48 -5.54 -4.67 -8.54
N LEU A 49 -5.64 -4.59 -9.88
CA LEU A 49 -5.13 -3.45 -10.64
C LEU A 49 -5.85 -2.15 -10.28
N LEU A 50 -7.18 -2.17 -10.14
CA LEU A 50 -7.96 -1.01 -9.72
C LEU A 50 -7.54 -0.53 -8.33
N VAL A 51 -7.39 -1.45 -7.36
CA VAL A 51 -6.91 -1.11 -6.02
C VAL A 51 -5.50 -0.50 -6.07
N ALA A 52 -4.60 -1.06 -6.88
CA ALA A 52 -3.26 -0.51 -7.04
C ALA A 52 -3.27 0.90 -7.65
N ILE A 53 -4.04 1.13 -8.72
CA ILE A 53 -4.19 2.45 -9.36
C ILE A 53 -4.75 3.46 -8.36
N VAL A 54 -5.85 3.12 -7.68
CA VAL A 54 -6.47 3.98 -6.66
C VAL A 54 -5.48 4.28 -5.54
N GLY A 55 -4.73 3.28 -5.07
CA GLY A 55 -3.71 3.46 -4.04
C GLY A 55 -2.62 4.43 -4.47
N VAL A 56 -2.07 4.28 -5.68
CA VAL A 56 -1.05 5.18 -6.22
C VAL A 56 -1.59 6.60 -6.37
N VAL A 57 -2.78 6.76 -6.93
CA VAL A 57 -3.41 8.09 -7.10
C VAL A 57 -3.68 8.74 -5.74
N ALA A 58 -4.26 7.99 -4.79
CA ALA A 58 -4.55 8.50 -3.46
C ALA A 58 -3.27 8.94 -2.74
N LEU A 59 -2.20 8.14 -2.78
CA LEU A 59 -0.91 8.49 -2.19
C LEU A 59 -0.26 9.69 -2.89
N GLY A 60 -0.36 9.77 -4.22
CA GLY A 60 0.14 10.92 -4.98
C GLY A 60 -0.57 12.23 -4.63
N LEU A 61 -1.89 12.17 -4.40
CA LEU A 61 -2.70 13.35 -4.03
C LEU A 61 -2.57 13.73 -2.55
N THR A 62 -2.25 12.78 -1.67
CA THR A 62 -2.12 12.98 -0.22
C THR A 62 -0.68 13.16 0.25
N GLY A 63 0.28 13.24 -0.68
CA GLY A 63 1.69 13.46 -0.39
C GLY A 63 1.87 14.66 0.55
N LEU A 64 2.63 14.45 1.63
CA LEU A 64 2.99 15.51 2.57
C LEU A 64 3.74 16.59 1.78
N ASN A 65 3.11 17.76 1.61
CA ASN A 65 3.74 18.98 1.12
C ASN A 65 4.79 19.46 2.14
N GLN A 66 5.87 18.69 2.34
CA GLN A 66 7.01 19.16 3.11
C GLN A 66 7.84 20.14 2.29
N GLY A 67 7.54 20.28 0.98
CA GLY A 67 8.30 21.15 0.09
C GLY A 67 9.59 20.50 -0.40
N ALA A 68 10.35 21.20 -1.23
CA ALA A 68 11.62 20.70 -1.73
C ALA A 68 12.66 20.73 -0.60
N TYR A 69 13.49 19.68 -0.52
CA TYR A 69 14.63 19.70 0.38
C TYR A 69 15.68 20.67 -0.17
N VAL A 70 15.95 21.74 0.57
CA VAL A 70 17.07 22.64 0.34
C VAL A 70 18.27 22.08 1.09
N PRO A 71 19.34 21.64 0.39
CA PRO A 71 20.53 21.10 1.03
C PRO A 71 21.25 22.15 1.87
N ALA A 72 22.05 21.67 2.82
CA ALA A 72 22.97 22.53 3.55
C ALA A 72 23.93 23.20 2.58
N HIS A 73 24.00 24.52 2.63
CA HIS A 73 24.85 25.32 1.76
C HIS A 73 25.54 26.43 2.55
N VAL A 74 26.65 26.92 2.02
CA VAL A 74 27.39 28.03 2.63
C VAL A 74 26.97 29.31 1.96
N GLU A 75 26.49 30.27 2.75
CA GLU A 75 26.08 31.60 2.28
C GLU A 75 26.85 32.64 3.11
N ASN A 76 27.61 33.52 2.44
CA ASN A 76 28.44 34.55 3.09
C ASN A 76 29.40 33.98 4.17
N GLY A 77 30.00 32.81 3.89
CA GLY A 77 30.95 32.15 4.79
C GLY A 77 30.31 31.49 6.02
N LYS A 78 28.97 31.49 6.15
CA LYS A 78 28.24 30.79 7.21
C LYS A 78 27.53 29.56 6.65
N LEU A 79 27.63 28.44 7.36
CA LEU A 79 26.93 27.21 7.02
C LEU A 79 25.45 27.33 7.38
N LYS A 80 24.56 27.26 6.38
CA LYS A 80 23.12 27.18 6.56
C LYS A 80 22.72 25.69 6.58
N PRO A 81 22.02 25.22 7.63
CA PRO A 81 21.56 23.84 7.69
C PRO A 81 20.49 23.57 6.64
N GLY A 82 20.42 22.32 6.18
CA GLY A 82 19.40 21.88 5.23
C GLY A 82 18.00 21.93 5.86
N ARG A 83 17.01 22.27 5.04
CA ARG A 83 15.61 22.38 5.47
C ARG A 83 14.68 22.01 4.34
N PHE A 84 13.46 21.66 4.71
CA PHE A 84 12.36 21.48 3.78
C PHE A 84 11.61 22.82 3.63
N GLU A 85 11.39 23.27 2.39
CA GLU A 85 10.61 24.48 2.02
C GLU A 85 9.62 24.24 0.90
#